data_AF-A0A7X9G1E1-F1
#
_entry.id   AF-A0A7X9G1E1-F1
#
_cell.length_a   1.000
_cell.length_b   1.000
_cell.length_c   1.000
_cell.angle_alpha   90.00
_cell.angle_beta   90.00
_cell.angle_gamma   90.00
#
_symmetry.space_group_name_H-M   'P 1'
#
loop_
_entity.id
_entity.type
_entity.pdbx_description
1 polymer ?
#
loop_
_entity_poly.entity_id
_entity_poly.type
_entity_poly.pdbx_seq_one_letter_code
_entity_poly.pdbx_strand_id
1 'polypeptide(L)'
;MKNNTPKKKKRSTLARWFRQTVLRKHDIDYDNPEVIETPLKIVAQNFFAKKTAVFGVVVFLLILLVVLIGPYFFKLNLGEHEQTLIHVPPSNNMMKIPKEMHGRISDIAPGTTFGIGVDVDGKVYSWGHTRVTERIDLKDIPDEVQEADLKMIAAGMDHAVALDTNGKLMVWGNTRRSQARFTPDMEKAQKSGKNWNIVQLEAGMQVSAALDEGGYLYLWGNRSNFDLGIKREYQGNIAKIAFMANEYISLLKDGNVAYTGIKGKGSPFSKIPDELLQGKTVDIAATDRTCAGLTEDGKVYFWGRLEKGENEMPEIDSKIIKIEGGRFHYSALLENGNVVSWGNNDYNQAKAPAQVTSGGNVKELYVGNFQNYAILENGEHVTWGLSGFPLGTDNFGRDMLVRIINGGRVTMLVGAIAVVIATIIGVILGGLAGYFGGTVDIVIMRISEVVGGLPFIPFAMILSAVIGSRLDPTQRMYLIMIVLGILSWVGTCRLVRAQFFAQREMEYVTAAKAMGIREGAIIFRHILPNVFSLLLVSMTLDFATSMLTESTLSYLGFGIPLPTPTWGNLLTGANNSIIIQQYWWRWVFPAVIFGMCTICINLIGDGLRDAMDPKSTER
;
A
#
# COMPACT_ATOMS: atom_id res chain seq x y z
N MET A 1 17.40 -14.83 -59.94
CA MET A 1 18.65 -14.27 -59.38
C MET A 1 18.32 -12.95 -58.67
N LYS A 2 18.76 -12.81 -57.41
CA LYS A 2 19.00 -11.57 -56.62
C LYS A 2 17.76 -10.74 -56.25
N ASN A 3 17.62 -10.17 -55.05
CA ASN A 3 18.41 -10.19 -53.81
C ASN A 3 17.49 -9.67 -52.67
N ASN A 4 17.38 -10.41 -51.57
CA ASN A 4 16.73 -9.97 -50.34
C ASN A 4 17.79 -9.31 -49.43
N THR A 5 17.63 -8.03 -49.09
CA THR A 5 18.36 -7.37 -48.00
C THR A 5 17.38 -6.99 -46.87
N PRO A 6 17.63 -7.39 -45.61
CA PRO A 6 16.72 -7.07 -44.51
C PRO A 6 16.93 -5.64 -44.02
N LYS A 7 15.84 -4.88 -43.84
CA LYS A 7 15.82 -3.54 -43.24
C LYS A 7 16.36 -3.59 -41.80
N LYS A 8 17.52 -2.98 -41.55
CA LYS A 8 18.05 -2.72 -40.19
C LYS A 8 17.15 -1.72 -39.45
N LYS A 9 16.52 -2.15 -38.35
CA LYS A 9 15.84 -1.27 -37.38
C LYS A 9 16.81 -0.18 -36.88
N LYS A 10 16.46 1.10 -37.08
CA LYS A 10 17.14 2.24 -36.45
C LYS A 10 16.99 2.12 -34.92
N ARG A 11 18.07 1.79 -34.23
CA ARG A 11 18.15 1.81 -32.75
C ARG A 11 18.21 3.26 -32.26
N SER A 12 17.66 3.53 -31.07
CA SER A 12 17.61 4.88 -30.50
C SER A 12 19.02 5.48 -30.33
N THR A 13 19.12 6.79 -30.49
CA THR A 13 20.33 7.60 -30.33
C THR A 13 21.00 7.37 -28.98
N LEU A 14 20.23 7.11 -27.92
CA LEU A 14 20.72 6.83 -26.58
C LEU A 14 21.45 5.48 -26.49
N ALA A 15 20.92 4.43 -27.13
CA ALA A 15 21.55 3.11 -27.16
C ALA A 15 22.84 3.12 -28.00
N ARG A 16 22.88 3.95 -29.05
CA ARG A 16 24.08 4.15 -29.87
C ARG A 16 25.14 4.97 -29.15
N TRP A 17 24.73 6.02 -28.43
CA TRP A 17 25.60 6.78 -27.54
C TRP A 17 26.17 5.87 -26.45
N PHE A 18 25.33 5.20 -25.65
CA PHE A 18 25.74 4.28 -24.58
C PHE A 18 26.71 3.20 -25.08
N ARG A 19 26.49 2.60 -26.26
CA ARG A 19 27.40 1.61 -26.82
C ARG A 19 28.74 2.20 -27.29
N GLN A 20 28.74 3.43 -27.77
CA GLN A 20 29.95 4.14 -28.22
C GLN A 20 30.78 4.67 -27.04
N THR A 21 30.14 5.09 -25.94
CA THR A 21 30.84 5.60 -24.74
C THR A 21 31.17 4.53 -23.70
N VAL A 22 30.36 3.48 -23.54
CA VAL A 22 30.48 2.52 -22.43
C VAL A 22 31.10 1.18 -22.82
N LEU A 23 30.91 0.71 -24.06
CA LEU A 23 31.28 -0.66 -24.47
C LEU A 23 32.47 -0.75 -25.43
N ARG A 24 33.05 0.38 -25.85
CA ARG A 24 34.21 0.39 -26.73
C ARG A 24 35.48 0.36 -25.88
N LYS A 25 36.09 -0.82 -25.74
CA LYS A 25 37.49 -0.94 -25.31
C LYS A 25 38.34 -0.24 -26.36
N HIS A 26 38.94 0.89 -26.00
CA HIS A 26 40.05 1.43 -26.75
C HIS A 26 41.33 0.96 -26.08
N ASP A 27 42.12 0.17 -26.80
CA ASP A 27 43.53 0.02 -26.48
C ASP A 27 44.15 1.43 -26.56
N ILE A 28 44.85 1.82 -25.51
CA ILE A 28 45.52 3.11 -25.42
C ILE A 28 46.63 3.09 -26.45
N ASP A 29 46.43 3.81 -27.55
CA ASP A 29 47.48 4.06 -28.53
C ASP A 29 48.39 5.15 -27.96
N TYR A 30 49.51 4.73 -27.37
CA TYR A 30 50.49 5.62 -26.74
C TYR A 30 51.23 6.52 -27.74
N ASP A 31 51.04 6.31 -29.05
CA ASP A 31 51.79 6.99 -30.11
C ASP A 31 51.07 8.20 -30.74
N ASN A 32 49.93 8.65 -30.18
CA ASN A 32 49.19 9.79 -30.74
C ASN A 32 49.05 10.97 -29.74
N PRO A 33 49.90 12.01 -29.82
CA PRO A 33 50.00 13.07 -28.81
C PRO A 33 48.89 14.15 -28.86
N GLU A 34 47.89 14.07 -29.76
CA GLU A 34 46.94 15.17 -30.01
C GLU A 34 45.46 14.89 -29.67
N VAL A 35 45.15 13.94 -28.78
CA VAL A 35 43.79 13.89 -28.20
C VAL A 35 43.80 14.54 -26.82
N ILE A 36 43.72 15.87 -26.79
CA ILE A 36 43.41 16.63 -25.56
C ILE A 36 41.96 16.29 -25.19
N GLU A 37 41.77 15.20 -24.44
CA GLU A 37 40.49 14.91 -23.84
C GLU A 37 40.18 15.93 -22.75
N THR A 38 38.96 16.48 -22.74
CA THR A 38 38.58 17.43 -21.71
C THR A 38 38.62 16.75 -20.33
N PRO A 39 38.99 17.45 -19.24
CA PRO A 39 39.07 16.86 -17.90
C PRO A 39 37.80 16.11 -17.48
N LEU A 40 36.64 16.63 -17.86
CA LEU A 40 35.34 15.99 -17.64
C LEU A 40 35.18 14.65 -18.38
N LYS A 41 35.76 14.51 -19.58
CA LYS A 41 35.71 13.28 -20.37
C LYS A 41 36.55 12.19 -19.72
N ILE A 42 37.74 12.54 -19.20
CA ILE A 42 38.63 11.63 -18.47
C ILE A 42 37.95 11.15 -17.19
N VAL A 43 37.38 12.07 -16.40
CA VAL A 43 36.61 11.73 -15.18
C VAL A 43 35.44 10.79 -15.52
N ALA A 44 34.69 11.09 -16.59
CA ALA A 44 33.59 10.22 -17.01
C ALA A 44 34.08 8.80 -17.38
N GLN A 45 35.17 8.68 -18.14
CA GLN A 45 35.75 7.38 -18.50
C GLN A 45 36.19 6.60 -17.26
N ASN A 46 36.92 7.24 -16.34
CA ASN A 46 37.37 6.62 -15.09
C ASN A 46 36.18 6.16 -14.23
N PHE A 47 35.13 6.98 -14.16
CA PHE A 47 33.91 6.64 -13.44
C PHE A 47 33.22 5.39 -14.02
N PHE A 48 33.01 5.35 -15.34
CA PHE A 48 32.33 4.24 -16.00
C PHE A 48 33.18 2.96 -16.08
N ALA A 49 34.51 3.05 -15.93
CA ALA A 49 35.38 1.88 -15.78
C ALA A 49 35.12 1.15 -14.45
N LYS A 50 34.67 1.85 -13.40
CA LYS A 50 34.44 1.29 -12.08
C LYS A 50 33.06 0.61 -12.00
N LYS A 51 33.07 -0.73 -12.09
CA LYS A 51 31.84 -1.56 -12.07
C LYS A 51 30.92 -1.28 -10.88
N THR A 52 31.46 -1.02 -9.69
CA THR A 52 30.66 -0.76 -8.48
C THR A 52 29.94 0.58 -8.55
N ALA A 53 30.57 1.61 -9.12
CA ALA A 53 29.94 2.91 -9.33
C ALA A 53 28.81 2.81 -10.36
N VAL A 54 29.04 2.11 -11.48
CA VAL A 54 28.02 1.86 -12.50
C VAL A 54 26.83 1.08 -11.93
N PHE A 55 27.09 0.05 -11.12
CA PHE A 55 26.05 -0.69 -10.43
C PHE A 55 25.21 0.23 -9.52
N GLY A 56 25.88 1.06 -8.71
CA GLY A 56 25.23 2.04 -7.86
C GLY A 56 24.32 3.00 -8.64
N VAL A 57 24.81 3.55 -9.76
CA VAL A 57 24.00 4.42 -10.64
C VAL A 57 22.77 3.69 -11.17
N VAL A 58 22.92 2.49 -11.72
CA VAL A 58 21.80 1.76 -12.32
C VAL A 58 20.71 1.47 -11.29
N VAL A 59 21.09 0.95 -10.12
CA VAL A 59 20.14 0.61 -9.06
C VAL A 59 19.49 1.87 -8.47
N PHE A 60 20.28 2.92 -8.20
CA PHE A 60 19.74 4.19 -7.72
C PHE A 60 18.73 4.80 -8.70
N LEU A 61 19.04 4.81 -10.00
CA LEU A 61 18.13 5.34 -11.02
C LEU A 61 16.83 4.53 -11.12
N LEU A 62 16.89 3.20 -10.93
CA LEU A 62 15.69 2.37 -10.87
C LEU A 62 14.83 2.72 -9.65
N ILE A 63 15.44 2.85 -8.47
CA ILE A 63 14.73 3.25 -7.24
C ILE A 63 14.14 4.65 -7.41
N LEU A 64 14.91 5.60 -7.92
CA LEU A 64 14.48 6.97 -8.17
C LEU A 64 13.30 7.02 -9.15
N LEU A 65 13.34 6.22 -10.22
CA LEU A 65 12.25 6.12 -11.19
C LEU A 65 10.98 5.58 -10.53
N VAL A 66 11.09 4.49 -9.75
CA VAL A 66 9.95 3.93 -9.00
C VAL A 66 9.37 4.96 -8.03
N VAL A 67 10.22 5.72 -7.34
CA VAL A 67 9.80 6.70 -6.34
C VAL A 67 9.19 7.97 -6.96
N LEU A 68 9.68 8.43 -8.11
CA LEU A 68 9.16 9.61 -8.79
C LEU A 68 7.91 9.32 -9.62
N ILE A 69 7.87 8.17 -10.31
CA ILE A 69 6.77 7.80 -11.22
C ILE A 69 5.71 6.96 -10.50
N GLY A 70 6.11 6.10 -9.56
CA GLY A 70 5.20 5.21 -8.84
C GLY A 70 4.00 5.90 -8.20
N PRO A 71 4.12 7.09 -7.56
CA PRO A 71 2.98 7.81 -6.98
C PRO A 71 1.84 8.15 -7.96
N TYR A 72 2.09 8.18 -9.27
CA TYR A 72 1.04 8.36 -10.27
C TYR A 72 0.14 7.13 -10.42
N PHE A 73 0.70 5.94 -10.20
CA PHE A 73 -0.01 4.66 -10.28
C PHE A 73 -0.50 4.20 -8.89
N PHE A 74 0.31 4.43 -7.86
CA PHE A 74 0.07 4.09 -6.47
C PHE A 74 -0.26 5.35 -5.68
N LYS A 75 -1.49 5.85 -5.88
CA LYS A 75 -1.97 7.06 -5.22
C LYS A 75 -2.08 6.83 -3.72
N LEU A 76 -1.46 7.70 -2.94
CA LEU A 76 -1.55 7.65 -1.48
C LEU A 76 -2.85 8.31 -1.00
N ASN A 77 -3.65 7.57 -0.25
CA ASN A 77 -4.77 8.12 0.51
C ASN A 77 -4.36 8.22 2.00
N LEU A 78 -4.18 9.45 2.50
CA LEU A 78 -3.74 9.68 3.88
C LEU A 78 -4.81 9.33 4.93
N GLY A 79 -6.08 9.33 4.52
CA GLY A 79 -7.21 8.93 5.37
C GLY A 79 -7.54 7.44 5.29
N GLU A 80 -6.79 6.67 4.50
CA GLU A 80 -7.00 5.22 4.34
C GLU A 80 -6.79 4.50 5.66
N HIS A 81 -7.76 3.67 6.01
CA HIS A 81 -7.75 2.88 7.22
C HIS A 81 -8.77 1.75 7.11
N GLU A 82 -8.32 0.50 7.18
CA GLU A 82 -9.18 -0.68 7.13
C GLU A 82 -8.81 -1.64 8.26
N GLN A 83 -9.60 -1.63 9.32
CA GLN A 83 -9.34 -2.41 10.54
C GLN A 83 -9.40 -3.92 10.31
N THR A 84 -10.12 -4.34 9.28
CA THR A 84 -10.25 -5.75 8.94
C THR A 84 -9.06 -6.28 8.14
N LEU A 85 -8.20 -5.39 7.63
CA LEU A 85 -7.01 -5.71 6.84
C LEU A 85 -5.70 -5.36 7.56
N ILE A 86 -5.71 -5.24 8.89
CA ILE A 86 -4.49 -4.98 9.66
C ILE A 86 -3.54 -6.17 9.61
N HIS A 87 -2.24 -5.89 9.54
CA HIS A 87 -1.20 -6.92 9.65
C HIS A 87 -1.33 -8.11 8.69
N VAL A 88 -1.86 -7.85 7.49
CA VAL A 88 -1.95 -8.86 6.44
C VAL A 88 -0.56 -9.04 5.82
N PRO A 89 -0.03 -10.27 5.73
CA PRO A 89 1.28 -10.51 5.13
C PRO A 89 1.28 -10.29 3.62
N PRO A 90 2.48 -10.19 3.01
CA PRO A 90 2.66 -10.23 1.57
C PRO A 90 1.90 -11.39 0.92
N SER A 91 1.00 -11.08 -0.01
CA SER A 91 0.08 -12.06 -0.59
C SER A 91 -0.44 -11.64 -1.97
N ASN A 92 -0.87 -12.63 -2.75
CA ASN A 92 -1.55 -12.45 -4.04
C ASN A 92 -2.57 -13.57 -4.34
N ASN A 93 -3.09 -14.20 -3.28
CA ASN A 93 -3.84 -15.45 -3.35
C ASN A 93 -5.24 -15.37 -2.74
N MET A 94 -5.74 -14.19 -2.38
CA MET A 94 -7.02 -14.04 -1.67
C MET A 94 -8.24 -14.42 -2.53
N MET A 95 -8.11 -14.39 -3.86
CA MET A 95 -9.14 -14.80 -4.81
C MET A 95 -8.86 -16.15 -5.48
N LYS A 96 -7.77 -16.84 -5.12
CA LYS A 96 -7.31 -18.04 -5.83
C LYS A 96 -8.00 -19.29 -5.29
N ILE A 97 -9.13 -19.66 -5.89
CA ILE A 97 -9.83 -20.92 -5.60
C ILE A 97 -8.90 -22.11 -5.91
N PRO A 98 -8.81 -23.12 -5.00
CA PRO A 98 -8.08 -24.36 -5.22
C PRO A 98 -8.47 -25.06 -6.52
N LYS A 99 -7.49 -25.69 -7.19
CA LYS A 99 -7.69 -26.29 -8.52
C LYS A 99 -8.68 -27.46 -8.50
N GLU A 100 -8.74 -28.15 -7.37
CA GLU A 100 -9.59 -29.29 -7.10
C GLU A 100 -11.08 -28.93 -7.18
N MET A 101 -11.43 -27.67 -6.92
CA MET A 101 -12.80 -27.17 -6.99
C MET A 101 -13.19 -26.69 -8.40
N HIS A 102 -12.27 -26.57 -9.35
CA HIS A 102 -12.59 -25.99 -10.67
C HIS A 102 -13.63 -26.85 -11.41
N GLY A 103 -14.77 -26.26 -11.79
CA GLY A 103 -15.90 -26.99 -12.38
C GLY A 103 -16.74 -27.79 -11.39
N ARG A 104 -16.42 -27.72 -10.09
CA ARG A 104 -17.01 -28.56 -9.03
C ARG A 104 -17.41 -27.75 -7.79
N ILE A 105 -17.60 -26.45 -7.92
CA ILE A 105 -18.00 -25.58 -6.80
C ILE A 105 -19.47 -25.84 -6.48
N SER A 106 -19.76 -26.19 -5.23
CA SER A 106 -21.13 -26.26 -4.70
C SER A 106 -21.49 -25.00 -3.92
N ASP A 107 -20.57 -24.51 -3.08
CA ASP A 107 -20.79 -23.31 -2.27
C ASP A 107 -19.47 -22.56 -2.02
N ILE A 108 -19.54 -21.23 -1.88
CA ILE A 108 -18.41 -20.37 -1.56
C ILE A 108 -18.83 -19.36 -0.49
N ALA A 109 -18.02 -19.29 0.57
CA ALA A 109 -18.11 -18.26 1.58
C ALA A 109 -16.85 -17.38 1.56
N PRO A 110 -16.92 -16.17 0.97
CA PRO A 110 -15.84 -15.21 1.02
C PRO A 110 -15.66 -14.64 2.43
N GLY A 111 -14.47 -14.76 3.00
CA GLY A 111 -14.07 -14.05 4.21
C GLY A 111 -13.48 -12.67 3.89
N THR A 112 -12.81 -12.05 4.87
CA THR A 112 -12.15 -10.75 4.68
C THR A 112 -10.83 -10.86 3.89
N THR A 113 -9.99 -11.81 4.26
CA THR A 113 -8.64 -12.02 3.70
C THR A 113 -8.46 -13.43 3.13
N PHE A 114 -9.51 -14.24 3.18
CA PHE A 114 -9.52 -15.66 2.84
C PHE A 114 -10.86 -15.99 2.17
N GLY A 115 -10.95 -17.19 1.60
CA GLY A 115 -12.23 -17.78 1.24
C GLY A 115 -12.27 -19.23 1.70
N ILE A 116 -13.49 -19.72 1.90
CA ILE A 116 -13.79 -21.12 2.20
C ILE A 116 -14.83 -21.56 1.19
N GLY A 117 -14.77 -22.80 0.73
CA GLY A 117 -15.73 -23.32 -0.22
C GLY A 117 -15.93 -24.82 -0.04
N VAL A 118 -17.03 -25.30 -0.61
CA VAL A 118 -17.42 -26.71 -0.60
C VAL A 118 -17.57 -27.18 -2.05
N ASP A 119 -17.01 -28.35 -2.38
CA ASP A 119 -17.19 -28.96 -3.69
C ASP A 119 -18.48 -29.79 -3.79
N VAL A 120 -18.80 -30.28 -5.00
CA VAL A 120 -19.99 -31.12 -5.23
C VAL A 120 -19.98 -32.47 -4.48
N ASP A 121 -18.84 -32.89 -3.91
CA ASP A 121 -18.73 -34.09 -3.07
C ASP A 121 -18.86 -33.76 -1.58
N GLY A 122 -19.18 -32.51 -1.23
CA GLY A 122 -19.30 -32.06 0.16
C GLY A 122 -17.96 -31.78 0.85
N LYS A 123 -16.83 -31.76 0.13
CA LYS A 123 -15.50 -31.52 0.72
C LYS A 123 -15.23 -30.03 0.87
N VAL A 124 -14.67 -29.65 2.03
CA VAL A 124 -14.30 -28.26 2.34
C VAL A 124 -12.88 -27.92 1.92
N TYR A 125 -12.71 -26.69 1.42
CA TYR A 125 -11.42 -26.12 1.04
C TYR A 125 -11.29 -24.69 1.57
N SER A 126 -10.06 -24.21 1.76
CA SER A 126 -9.78 -22.81 2.12
C SER A 126 -8.60 -22.24 1.31
N TRP A 127 -8.60 -20.92 1.10
CA TRP A 127 -7.54 -20.20 0.38
C TRP A 127 -7.33 -18.78 0.92
N GLY A 128 -6.31 -18.09 0.42
CA GLY A 128 -5.95 -16.74 0.88
C GLY A 128 -5.15 -16.74 2.18
N HIS A 129 -5.40 -15.77 3.04
CA HIS A 129 -4.78 -15.63 4.37
C HIS A 129 -5.79 -15.94 5.49
N THR A 130 -5.74 -17.17 5.97
CA THR A 130 -6.69 -17.79 6.93
C THR A 130 -6.30 -17.60 8.40
N ARG A 131 -5.10 -17.08 8.67
CA ARG A 131 -4.55 -16.98 10.02
C ARG A 131 -5.19 -15.83 10.78
N VAL A 132 -5.81 -16.13 11.92
CA VAL A 132 -6.48 -15.14 12.77
C VAL A 132 -5.56 -14.67 13.89
N THR A 133 -4.85 -15.60 14.53
CA THR A 133 -3.84 -15.32 15.56
C THR A 133 -2.66 -16.28 15.41
N GLU A 134 -1.62 -16.14 16.22
CA GLU A 134 -0.51 -17.13 16.23
C GLU A 134 -0.96 -18.58 16.48
N ARG A 135 -2.10 -18.76 17.17
CA ARG A 135 -2.60 -20.07 17.59
C ARG A 135 -3.87 -20.52 16.86
N ILE A 136 -4.47 -19.66 16.06
CA ILE A 136 -5.77 -19.91 15.41
C ILE A 136 -5.61 -19.64 13.92
N ASP A 137 -5.81 -20.67 13.11
CA ASP A 137 -5.74 -20.63 11.66
C ASP A 137 -6.97 -21.35 11.08
N LEU A 138 -7.73 -20.69 10.20
CA LEU A 138 -8.96 -21.27 9.64
C LEU A 138 -8.70 -22.44 8.68
N LYS A 139 -7.45 -22.60 8.22
CA LYS A 139 -7.04 -23.77 7.44
C LYS A 139 -6.96 -25.05 8.29
N ASP A 140 -6.87 -24.91 9.62
CA ASP A 140 -6.83 -26.04 10.55
C ASP A 140 -8.28 -26.54 10.75
N ILE A 141 -8.82 -27.13 9.69
CA ILE A 141 -10.21 -27.60 9.62
C ILE A 141 -10.35 -28.86 10.48
N PRO A 142 -11.31 -28.92 11.43
CA PRO A 142 -11.50 -30.11 12.27
C PRO A 142 -11.88 -31.36 11.47
N ASP A 143 -11.45 -32.54 11.92
CA ASP A 143 -11.76 -33.83 11.28
C ASP A 143 -13.26 -34.03 11.08
N GLU A 144 -14.07 -33.64 12.07
CA GLU A 144 -15.54 -33.68 12.01
C GLU A 144 -16.13 -32.89 10.82
N VAL A 145 -15.47 -31.81 10.40
CA VAL A 145 -15.88 -31.02 9.22
C VAL A 145 -15.34 -31.63 7.93
N GLN A 146 -14.14 -32.21 7.96
CA GLN A 146 -13.53 -32.85 6.79
C GLN A 146 -14.23 -34.16 6.38
N GLU A 147 -14.77 -34.89 7.36
CA GLU A 147 -15.47 -36.17 7.16
C GLU A 147 -16.96 -35.99 6.87
N ALA A 148 -17.51 -34.80 7.10
CA ALA A 148 -18.92 -34.51 6.87
C ALA A 148 -19.24 -34.28 5.38
N ASP A 149 -20.44 -34.67 4.98
CA ASP A 149 -21.02 -34.31 3.68
C ASP A 149 -21.67 -32.93 3.80
N LEU A 150 -20.93 -31.88 3.41
CA LEU A 150 -21.33 -30.50 3.65
C LEU A 150 -22.31 -29.97 2.60
N LYS A 151 -23.37 -29.30 3.09
CA LYS A 151 -24.41 -28.66 2.27
C LYS A 151 -24.18 -27.15 2.11
N MET A 152 -23.82 -26.46 3.19
CA MET A 152 -23.66 -25.00 3.21
C MET A 152 -22.42 -24.59 4.01
N ILE A 153 -21.81 -23.48 3.61
CA ILE A 153 -20.69 -22.86 4.31
C ILE A 153 -20.89 -21.36 4.49
N ALA A 154 -20.46 -20.82 5.62
CA ALA A 154 -20.40 -19.39 5.88
C ALA A 154 -19.07 -19.00 6.55
N ALA A 155 -18.53 -17.85 6.16
CA ALA A 155 -17.24 -17.35 6.62
C ALA A 155 -17.43 -15.99 7.30
N GLY A 156 -17.14 -15.93 8.59
CA GLY A 156 -17.10 -14.68 9.33
C GLY A 156 -15.73 -14.02 9.23
N MET A 157 -15.50 -12.98 10.03
CA MET A 157 -14.17 -12.34 10.08
C MET A 157 -13.08 -13.27 10.60
N ASP A 158 -13.40 -14.08 11.62
CA ASP A 158 -12.41 -14.83 12.41
C ASP A 158 -12.83 -16.29 12.70
N HIS A 159 -13.95 -16.73 12.14
CA HIS A 159 -14.52 -18.07 12.32
C HIS A 159 -15.23 -18.51 11.04
N ALA A 160 -15.50 -19.80 10.94
CA ALA A 160 -16.28 -20.38 9.84
C ALA A 160 -17.36 -21.30 10.42
N VAL A 161 -18.45 -21.44 9.68
CA VAL A 161 -19.60 -22.26 10.03
C VAL A 161 -19.96 -23.14 8.86
N ALA A 162 -20.15 -24.43 9.09
CA ALA A 162 -20.62 -25.39 8.10
C ALA A 162 -21.90 -26.06 8.57
N LEU A 163 -22.75 -26.43 7.61
CA LEU A 163 -23.94 -27.25 7.80
C LEU A 163 -23.80 -28.51 6.95
N ASP A 164 -23.90 -29.69 7.56
CA ASP A 164 -23.93 -30.96 6.82
C ASP A 164 -25.34 -31.30 6.27
N THR A 165 -25.41 -32.32 5.42
CA THR A 165 -26.68 -32.80 4.84
C THR A 165 -27.65 -33.39 5.87
N ASN A 166 -27.18 -33.73 7.08
CA ASN A 166 -28.00 -34.19 8.21
C ASN A 166 -28.51 -33.01 9.07
N GLY A 167 -28.15 -31.77 8.74
CA GLY A 167 -28.54 -30.58 9.47
C GLY A 167 -27.65 -30.25 10.67
N LYS A 168 -26.49 -30.89 10.85
CA LYS A 168 -25.56 -30.57 11.94
C LYS A 168 -24.76 -29.32 11.63
N LEU A 169 -24.72 -28.39 12.58
CA LEU A 169 -23.89 -27.18 12.52
C LEU A 169 -22.52 -27.43 13.15
N MET A 170 -21.48 -27.01 12.47
CA MET A 170 -20.09 -27.10 12.92
C MET A 170 -19.41 -25.74 12.81
N VAL A 171 -18.62 -25.36 13.82
CA VAL A 171 -17.95 -24.06 13.89
C VAL A 171 -16.49 -24.24 14.26
N TRP A 172 -15.59 -23.56 13.54
CA TRP A 172 -14.16 -23.53 13.86
C TRP A 172 -13.55 -22.14 13.66
N GLY A 173 -12.28 -21.98 14.04
CA GLY A 173 -11.59 -20.69 14.11
C GLY A 173 -11.66 -20.08 15.51
N ASN A 174 -11.95 -18.78 15.60
CA ASN A 174 -12.00 -18.07 16.89
C ASN A 174 -13.37 -18.19 17.55
N THR A 175 -13.46 -19.02 18.59
CA THR A 175 -14.71 -19.31 19.31
C THR A 175 -14.84 -18.62 20.67
N ARG A 176 -13.88 -17.74 21.02
CA ARG A 176 -13.76 -17.10 22.34
C ARG A 176 -14.94 -16.20 22.74
N ARG A 177 -15.77 -15.78 21.78
CA ARG A 177 -16.93 -14.90 21.99
C ARG A 177 -18.24 -15.64 21.74
N SER A 178 -18.27 -16.95 22.02
CA SER A 178 -19.46 -17.82 21.90
C SER A 178 -19.86 -18.19 20.47
N GLN A 179 -18.96 -18.07 19.49
CA GLN A 179 -19.24 -18.47 18.11
C GLN A 179 -19.52 -19.97 17.97
N ALA A 180 -18.99 -20.83 18.85
CA ALA A 180 -19.28 -22.27 18.87
C ALA A 180 -20.29 -22.69 19.95
N ARG A 181 -21.04 -21.74 20.54
CA ARG A 181 -22.00 -22.02 21.61
C ARG A 181 -23.42 -21.86 21.10
N PHE A 182 -24.06 -22.98 20.79
CA PHE A 182 -25.46 -23.02 20.37
C PHE A 182 -26.42 -22.83 21.55
N THR A 183 -27.64 -22.38 21.25
CA THR A 183 -28.71 -22.31 22.27
C THR A 183 -29.34 -23.70 22.47
N PRO A 184 -29.98 -23.96 23.62
CA PRO A 184 -30.66 -25.24 23.86
C PRO A 184 -31.70 -25.60 22.77
N ASP A 185 -32.37 -24.60 22.21
CA ASP A 185 -33.36 -24.80 21.14
C ASP A 185 -32.69 -25.26 19.84
N MET A 186 -31.53 -24.70 19.51
CA MET A 186 -30.72 -25.14 18.36
C MET A 186 -30.21 -26.56 18.56
N GLU A 187 -29.69 -26.90 19.74
CA GLU A 187 -29.20 -28.26 20.03
C GLU A 187 -30.34 -29.29 19.95
N LYS A 188 -31.53 -28.93 20.42
CA LYS A 188 -32.72 -29.77 20.32
C LYS A 188 -33.17 -29.94 18.88
N ALA A 189 -33.13 -28.88 18.09
CA ALA A 189 -33.55 -28.92 16.69
C ALA A 189 -32.56 -29.74 15.84
N GLN A 190 -31.24 -29.61 16.05
CA GLN A 190 -30.22 -30.50 15.46
C GLN A 190 -30.47 -31.98 15.76
N LYS A 191 -30.88 -32.30 16.99
CA LYS A 191 -31.13 -33.69 17.40
C LYS A 191 -32.46 -34.26 16.88
N SER A 192 -33.49 -33.42 16.77
CA SER A 192 -34.85 -33.86 16.44
C SER A 192 -35.22 -33.71 14.97
N GLY A 193 -34.49 -32.90 14.21
CA GLY A 193 -34.78 -32.56 12.81
C GLY A 193 -36.04 -31.70 12.60
N LYS A 194 -36.81 -31.41 13.66
CA LYS A 194 -38.05 -30.64 13.58
C LYS A 194 -37.75 -29.14 13.52
N ASN A 195 -38.34 -28.43 12.55
CA ASN A 195 -38.10 -27.00 12.30
C ASN A 195 -36.59 -26.70 12.22
N TRP A 196 -35.89 -27.50 11.41
CA TRP A 196 -34.43 -27.46 11.33
C TRP A 196 -33.91 -27.59 9.89
N ASN A 197 -34.79 -27.51 8.89
CA ASN A 197 -34.38 -27.49 7.50
C ASN A 197 -33.80 -26.11 7.17
N ILE A 198 -32.50 -25.93 7.41
CA ILE A 198 -31.80 -24.66 7.19
C ILE A 198 -31.71 -24.35 5.68
N VAL A 199 -32.14 -23.15 5.33
CA VAL A 199 -32.19 -22.60 3.97
C VAL A 199 -31.20 -21.45 3.75
N GLN A 200 -30.73 -20.80 4.82
CA GLN A 200 -29.71 -19.77 4.76
C GLN A 200 -28.77 -19.88 5.96
N LEU A 201 -27.47 -19.79 5.71
CA LEU A 201 -26.40 -19.78 6.71
C LEU A 201 -25.54 -18.53 6.48
N GLU A 202 -25.32 -17.73 7.52
CA GLU A 202 -24.48 -16.52 7.43
C GLU A 202 -23.50 -16.42 8.59
N ALA A 203 -22.36 -15.78 8.35
CA ALA A 203 -21.36 -15.47 9.35
C ALA A 203 -20.82 -14.05 9.13
N GLY A 204 -20.83 -13.23 10.18
CA GLY A 204 -20.42 -11.83 10.15
C GLY A 204 -19.18 -11.55 10.99
N MET A 205 -19.05 -10.31 11.49
CA MET A 205 -17.85 -9.85 12.19
C MET A 205 -17.47 -10.71 13.41
N GLN A 206 -18.42 -11.25 14.19
CA GLN A 206 -18.23 -12.26 15.26
C GLN A 206 -19.56 -12.95 15.63
N VAL A 207 -20.45 -13.08 14.65
CA VAL A 207 -21.82 -13.58 14.78
C VAL A 207 -22.08 -14.58 13.68
N SER A 208 -23.00 -15.50 13.91
CA SER A 208 -23.51 -16.38 12.87
C SER A 208 -25.03 -16.46 12.95
N ALA A 209 -25.65 -16.80 11.81
CA ALA A 209 -27.07 -17.02 11.68
C ALA A 209 -27.37 -18.30 10.93
N ALA A 210 -28.48 -18.94 11.30
CA ALA A 210 -29.12 -19.99 10.52
C ALA A 210 -30.61 -19.67 10.44
N LEU A 211 -31.18 -19.73 9.24
CA LEU A 211 -32.61 -19.54 8.99
C LEU A 211 -33.18 -20.85 8.46
N ASP A 212 -34.26 -21.32 9.06
CA ASP A 212 -34.98 -22.49 8.57
C ASP A 212 -36.08 -22.14 7.55
N GLU A 213 -36.54 -23.13 6.80
CA GLU A 213 -37.64 -22.99 5.83
C GLU A 213 -38.98 -22.58 6.50
N GLY A 214 -39.14 -22.90 7.78
CA GLY A 214 -40.26 -22.47 8.62
C GLY A 214 -40.27 -20.96 8.86
N GLY A 215 -39.16 -20.27 8.65
CA GLY A 215 -38.97 -18.85 8.92
C GLY A 215 -38.53 -18.55 10.35
N TYR A 216 -37.96 -19.54 11.04
CA TYR A 216 -37.33 -19.39 12.34
C TYR A 216 -35.84 -19.03 12.17
N LEU A 217 -35.49 -17.89 12.75
CA LEU A 217 -34.12 -17.37 12.73
C LEU A 217 -33.39 -17.72 14.03
N TYR A 218 -32.19 -18.27 13.89
CA TYR A 218 -31.27 -18.59 14.98
C TYR A 218 -30.02 -17.72 14.86
N LEU A 219 -29.70 -16.95 15.92
CA LEU A 219 -28.53 -16.07 15.99
C LEU A 219 -27.66 -16.42 17.18
N TRP A 220 -26.35 -16.53 16.98
CA TRP A 220 -25.39 -16.82 18.06
C TRP A 220 -24.02 -16.16 17.84
N GLY A 221 -23.17 -16.16 18.87
CA GLY A 221 -21.87 -15.47 18.86
C GLY A 221 -21.83 -14.26 19.81
N ASN A 222 -21.18 -13.18 19.38
CA ASN A 222 -20.84 -12.05 20.25
C ASN A 222 -22.05 -11.11 20.52
N ARG A 223 -22.82 -11.42 21.56
CA ARG A 223 -23.99 -10.61 22.01
C ARG A 223 -23.63 -9.19 22.46
N SER A 224 -22.38 -8.93 22.86
CA SER A 224 -21.95 -7.60 23.31
C SER A 224 -21.83 -6.61 22.15
N ASN A 225 -21.43 -7.09 20.98
CA ASN A 225 -21.16 -6.24 19.82
C ASN A 225 -22.28 -6.27 18.78
N PHE A 226 -23.04 -7.37 18.69
CA PHE A 226 -24.07 -7.54 17.67
C PHE A 226 -25.49 -7.53 18.26
N ASP A 227 -26.50 -7.08 17.50
CA ASP A 227 -27.91 -7.27 17.86
C ASP A 227 -28.34 -8.73 17.64
N LEU A 228 -28.26 -9.56 18.68
CA LEU A 228 -28.75 -10.95 18.65
C LEU A 228 -30.18 -11.09 19.19
N GLY A 229 -30.91 -9.98 19.35
CA GLY A 229 -32.31 -10.04 19.74
C GLY A 229 -33.18 -10.28 18.52
N ILE A 230 -34.27 -11.01 18.70
CA ILE A 230 -35.27 -11.22 17.65
C ILE A 230 -36.64 -10.98 18.29
N LYS A 231 -37.41 -10.03 17.75
CA LYS A 231 -38.78 -9.80 18.23
C LYS A 231 -39.65 -11.01 17.88
N ARG A 232 -40.41 -11.50 18.87
CA ARG A 232 -41.17 -12.77 18.78
C ARG A 232 -42.20 -12.78 17.65
N GLU A 233 -42.76 -11.62 17.31
CA GLU A 233 -43.76 -11.45 16.25
C GLU A 233 -43.27 -11.80 14.84
N TYR A 234 -41.94 -11.81 14.62
CA TYR A 234 -41.37 -12.14 13.30
C TYR A 234 -40.93 -13.61 13.18
N GLN A 235 -40.78 -14.34 14.29
CA GLN A 235 -40.36 -15.73 14.26
C GLN A 235 -41.41 -16.60 13.54
N GLY A 236 -40.97 -17.43 12.59
CA GLY A 236 -41.85 -18.21 11.72
C GLY A 236 -42.34 -17.47 10.47
N ASN A 237 -41.93 -16.20 10.27
CA ASN A 237 -42.31 -15.38 9.12
C ASN A 237 -41.13 -14.80 8.34
N ILE A 238 -39.88 -15.17 8.67
CA ILE A 238 -38.68 -14.66 8.00
C ILE A 238 -38.39 -15.51 6.75
N ALA A 239 -38.08 -14.86 5.64
CA ALA A 239 -37.72 -15.50 4.36
C ALA A 239 -36.22 -15.38 4.04
N LYS A 240 -35.60 -14.24 4.39
CA LYS A 240 -34.16 -13.99 4.22
C LYS A 240 -33.66 -13.02 5.29
N ILE A 241 -32.39 -13.09 5.63
CA ILE A 241 -31.69 -12.06 6.41
C ILE A 241 -30.54 -11.44 5.62
N ALA A 242 -30.05 -10.29 6.06
CA ALA A 242 -28.79 -9.74 5.60
C ALA A 242 -28.06 -9.03 6.76
N PHE A 243 -26.78 -9.35 6.95
CA PHE A 243 -25.94 -8.77 7.98
C PHE A 243 -25.31 -7.43 7.59
N MET A 244 -25.38 -6.47 8.51
CA MET A 244 -24.48 -5.31 8.57
C MET A 244 -23.36 -5.57 9.58
N ALA A 245 -22.55 -4.56 9.89
CA ALA A 245 -21.41 -4.70 10.81
C ALA A 245 -21.81 -5.24 12.21
N ASN A 246 -22.95 -4.78 12.73
CA ASN A 246 -23.38 -5.03 14.11
C ASN A 246 -24.90 -5.25 14.28
N GLU A 247 -25.65 -5.24 13.19
CA GLU A 247 -27.10 -5.36 13.14
C GLU A 247 -27.47 -6.16 11.89
N TYR A 248 -28.76 -6.44 11.70
CA TYR A 248 -29.24 -7.17 10.54
C TYR A 248 -30.66 -6.71 10.18
N ILE A 249 -31.03 -6.93 8.92
CA ILE A 249 -32.41 -6.75 8.43
C ILE A 249 -32.98 -8.09 7.98
N SER A 250 -34.30 -8.15 7.82
CA SER A 250 -34.97 -9.36 7.37
C SER A 250 -36.02 -9.06 6.30
N LEU A 251 -36.11 -9.94 5.31
CA LEU A 251 -37.22 -10.04 4.39
C LEU A 251 -38.22 -11.04 4.99
N LEU A 252 -39.48 -10.67 5.05
CA LEU A 252 -40.57 -11.52 5.53
C LEU A 252 -41.20 -12.29 4.37
N LYS A 253 -41.90 -13.39 4.69
CA LYS A 253 -42.54 -14.28 3.69
C LYS A 253 -43.67 -13.60 2.90
N ASP A 254 -44.20 -12.49 3.41
CA ASP A 254 -45.21 -11.65 2.75
C ASP A 254 -44.60 -10.56 1.85
N GLY A 255 -43.26 -10.53 1.68
CA GLY A 255 -42.55 -9.56 0.84
C GLY A 255 -42.28 -8.21 1.53
N ASN A 256 -42.55 -8.10 2.83
CA ASN A 256 -42.21 -6.90 3.61
C ASN A 256 -40.78 -6.97 4.18
N VAL A 257 -40.08 -5.85 4.21
CA VAL A 257 -38.80 -5.74 4.90
C VAL A 257 -39.02 -5.29 6.34
N ALA A 258 -38.30 -5.89 7.29
CA ALA A 258 -38.42 -5.58 8.71
C ALA A 258 -37.05 -5.52 9.40
N TYR A 259 -36.94 -4.61 10.37
CA TYR A 259 -35.88 -4.65 11.39
C TYR A 259 -36.38 -5.53 12.54
N THR A 260 -36.01 -6.81 12.49
CA THR A 260 -36.48 -7.82 13.45
C THR A 260 -35.68 -7.83 14.75
N GLY A 261 -34.55 -7.12 14.78
CA GLY A 261 -33.72 -6.89 15.97
C GLY A 261 -34.40 -6.06 17.06
N ILE A 262 -33.77 -5.98 18.24
CA ILE A 262 -34.31 -5.25 19.41
C ILE A 262 -33.69 -3.87 19.60
N LYS A 263 -32.56 -3.56 18.95
CA LYS A 263 -31.84 -2.28 19.10
C LYS A 263 -32.37 -1.15 18.19
N GLY A 264 -33.44 -1.40 17.42
CA GLY A 264 -33.85 -0.53 16.30
C GLY A 264 -34.22 0.92 16.60
N LYS A 265 -34.35 1.37 17.86
CA LYS A 265 -34.65 2.78 18.17
C LYS A 265 -33.43 3.66 17.89
N GLY A 266 -33.51 4.49 16.86
CA GLY A 266 -32.45 5.44 16.47
C GLY A 266 -31.37 4.84 15.57
N SER A 267 -31.43 3.54 15.28
CA SER A 267 -30.58 2.94 14.25
C SER A 267 -30.97 3.51 12.86
N PRO A 268 -30.00 3.91 12.02
CA PRO A 268 -30.29 4.29 10.64
C PRO A 268 -30.85 3.11 9.81
N PHE A 269 -30.57 1.88 10.23
CA PHE A 269 -30.96 0.66 9.54
C PHE A 269 -32.43 0.27 9.74
N SER A 270 -33.08 0.79 10.80
CA SER A 270 -34.50 0.57 11.04
C SER A 270 -35.42 1.53 10.27
N LYS A 271 -34.86 2.51 9.55
CA LYS A 271 -35.57 3.48 8.72
C LYS A 271 -35.83 2.90 7.32
N ILE A 272 -36.66 1.87 7.26
CA ILE A 272 -36.97 1.14 6.04
C ILE A 272 -37.83 2.02 5.12
N PRO A 273 -37.50 2.14 3.82
CA PRO A 273 -38.33 2.84 2.83
C PRO A 273 -39.77 2.29 2.76
N ASP A 274 -40.75 3.18 2.59
CA ASP A 274 -42.18 2.83 2.57
C ASP A 274 -42.53 1.84 1.45
N GLU A 275 -41.79 1.87 0.33
CA GLU A 275 -41.97 0.96 -0.80
C GLU A 275 -41.66 -0.50 -0.44
N LEU A 276 -40.75 -0.72 0.52
CA LEU A 276 -40.37 -2.06 0.99
C LEU A 276 -41.33 -2.61 2.07
N LEU A 277 -42.35 -1.84 2.45
CA LEU A 277 -43.39 -2.21 3.41
C LEU A 277 -44.72 -2.55 2.74
N GLN A 278 -44.71 -2.77 1.41
CA GLN A 278 -45.90 -3.02 0.59
C GLN A 278 -46.03 -4.46 0.10
N GLY A 279 -45.20 -5.38 0.60
CA GLY A 279 -45.26 -6.80 0.24
C GLY A 279 -44.71 -7.15 -1.15
N LYS A 280 -43.88 -6.26 -1.74
CA LYS A 280 -43.35 -6.41 -3.11
C LYS A 280 -41.85 -6.69 -3.18
N THR A 281 -41.19 -6.85 -2.03
CA THR A 281 -39.75 -7.10 -1.98
C THR A 281 -39.48 -8.58 -2.25
N VAL A 282 -38.58 -8.86 -3.18
CA VAL A 282 -38.18 -10.23 -3.56
C VAL A 282 -36.79 -10.59 -3.07
N ASP A 283 -35.93 -9.60 -2.80
CA ASP A 283 -34.59 -9.86 -2.27
C ASP A 283 -34.10 -8.69 -1.38
N ILE A 284 -33.15 -8.99 -0.49
CA ILE A 284 -32.46 -8.00 0.34
C ILE A 284 -30.96 -8.26 0.38
N ALA A 285 -30.20 -7.18 0.56
CA ALA A 285 -28.77 -7.22 0.78
C ALA A 285 -28.35 -6.14 1.78
N ALA A 286 -27.16 -6.29 2.33
CA ALA A 286 -26.58 -5.34 3.26
C ALA A 286 -25.07 -5.21 3.05
N THR A 287 -24.57 -4.01 3.22
CA THR A 287 -23.15 -3.76 3.47
C THR A 287 -22.93 -3.54 4.97
N ASP A 288 -21.70 -3.28 5.39
CA ASP A 288 -21.43 -2.89 6.79
C ASP A 288 -22.20 -1.64 7.26
N ARG A 289 -22.63 -0.79 6.31
CA ARG A 289 -23.15 0.56 6.58
C ARG A 289 -24.47 0.88 5.91
N THR A 290 -24.92 0.07 4.96
CA THR A 290 -26.11 0.33 4.16
C THR A 290 -26.92 -0.94 3.97
N CYS A 291 -28.17 -0.77 3.59
CA CYS A 291 -29.07 -1.86 3.24
C CYS A 291 -29.68 -1.59 1.87
N ALA A 292 -30.07 -2.65 1.19
CA ALA A 292 -30.74 -2.63 -0.10
C ALA A 292 -31.92 -3.60 -0.11
N GLY A 293 -33.03 -3.18 -0.72
CA GLY A 293 -34.20 -4.02 -0.98
C GLY A 293 -34.55 -4.00 -2.46
N LEU A 294 -34.69 -5.18 -3.05
CA LEU A 294 -35.04 -5.38 -4.45
C LEU A 294 -36.53 -5.70 -4.54
N THR A 295 -37.27 -4.93 -5.32
CA THR A 295 -38.70 -5.15 -5.57
C THR A 295 -38.94 -6.03 -6.80
N GLU A 296 -40.14 -6.61 -6.88
CA GLU A 296 -40.57 -7.47 -7.99
C GLU A 296 -40.48 -6.81 -9.37
N ASP A 297 -40.49 -5.49 -9.48
CA ASP A 297 -40.32 -4.73 -10.72
C ASP A 297 -38.83 -4.46 -11.06
N GLY A 298 -37.90 -4.94 -10.24
CA GLY A 298 -36.46 -4.83 -10.46
C GLY A 298 -35.82 -3.55 -9.93
N LYS A 299 -36.56 -2.72 -9.16
CA LYS A 299 -36.02 -1.52 -8.53
C LYS A 299 -35.32 -1.86 -7.23
N VAL A 300 -34.27 -1.10 -6.92
CA VAL A 300 -33.51 -1.23 -5.67
C VAL A 300 -33.65 0.02 -4.85
N TYR A 301 -34.01 -0.14 -3.58
CA TYR A 301 -34.13 0.94 -2.61
C TYR A 301 -33.00 0.82 -1.58
N PHE A 302 -32.21 1.88 -1.42
CA PHE A 302 -31.07 1.92 -0.50
C PHE A 302 -31.36 2.79 0.72
N TRP A 303 -30.92 2.36 1.90
CA TRP A 303 -30.98 3.16 3.13
C TRP A 303 -29.80 2.85 4.07
N GLY A 304 -29.70 3.59 5.17
CA GLY A 304 -28.58 3.51 6.11
C GLY A 304 -27.63 4.70 5.97
N ARG A 305 -26.31 4.46 5.92
CA ARG A 305 -25.25 5.48 5.81
C ARG A 305 -24.60 5.45 4.43
N LEU A 306 -25.19 6.17 3.48
CA LEU A 306 -24.81 6.21 2.07
C LEU A 306 -23.65 7.21 1.85
N GLU A 307 -22.41 6.75 2.02
CA GLU A 307 -21.21 7.61 2.03
C GLU A 307 -20.12 7.20 1.02
N LYS A 308 -20.22 5.99 0.44
CA LYS A 308 -19.20 5.37 -0.42
C LYS A 308 -19.71 5.04 -1.83
N GLY A 309 -20.78 5.70 -2.26
CA GLY A 309 -21.40 5.51 -3.57
C GLY A 309 -22.32 4.28 -3.63
N GLU A 310 -22.74 3.72 -2.49
CA GLU A 310 -23.60 2.55 -2.45
C GLU A 310 -24.99 2.78 -3.09
N ASN A 311 -25.46 4.04 -3.14
CA ASN A 311 -26.69 4.45 -3.84
C ASN A 311 -26.46 4.93 -5.28
N GLU A 312 -25.22 4.94 -5.77
CA GLU A 312 -24.86 5.36 -7.13
C GLU A 312 -24.90 4.15 -8.06
N MET A 313 -26.07 3.51 -8.16
CA MET A 313 -26.26 2.34 -9.03
C MET A 313 -26.06 2.76 -10.50
N PRO A 314 -25.24 2.03 -11.28
CA PRO A 314 -25.03 2.31 -12.69
C PRO A 314 -26.28 1.99 -13.51
N GLU A 315 -26.33 2.51 -14.74
CA GLU A 315 -27.37 2.13 -15.70
C GLU A 315 -27.27 0.63 -16.02
N ILE A 316 -28.42 -0.05 -16.00
CA ILE A 316 -28.55 -1.48 -16.27
C ILE A 316 -29.43 -1.69 -17.51
N ASP A 317 -29.12 -2.74 -18.27
CA ASP A 317 -29.81 -3.09 -19.52
C ASP A 317 -30.87 -4.20 -19.33
N SER A 318 -30.93 -4.77 -18.13
CA SER A 318 -31.81 -5.87 -17.77
C SER A 318 -32.19 -5.78 -16.29
N LYS A 319 -33.28 -6.45 -15.93
CA LYS A 319 -33.84 -6.45 -14.58
C LYS A 319 -32.91 -7.17 -13.61
N ILE A 320 -32.72 -6.62 -12.40
CA ILE A 320 -32.00 -7.31 -11.32
C ILE A 320 -32.88 -8.44 -10.76
N ILE A 321 -32.30 -9.62 -10.59
CA ILE A 321 -32.97 -10.80 -10.01
C ILE A 321 -32.36 -11.24 -8.67
N LYS A 322 -31.11 -10.86 -8.38
CA LYS A 322 -30.43 -11.14 -7.11
C LYS A 322 -29.50 -9.97 -6.78
N ILE A 323 -29.43 -9.59 -5.51
CA ILE A 323 -28.49 -8.57 -5.03
C ILE A 323 -27.74 -9.08 -3.80
N GLU A 324 -26.44 -8.80 -3.74
CA GLU A 324 -25.60 -9.11 -2.59
C GLU A 324 -24.70 -7.92 -2.24
N GLY A 325 -24.40 -7.78 -0.95
CA GLY A 325 -23.60 -6.69 -0.41
C GLY A 325 -22.28 -7.19 0.15
N GLY A 326 -21.21 -6.45 -0.14
CA GLY A 326 -19.89 -6.65 0.45
C GLY A 326 -19.61 -5.62 1.54
N ARG A 327 -18.34 -5.20 1.68
CA ARG A 327 -17.96 -4.28 2.76
C ARG A 327 -18.67 -2.93 2.63
N PHE A 328 -18.52 -2.28 1.47
CA PHE A 328 -19.10 -0.96 1.14
C PHE A 328 -19.48 -0.89 -0.35
N HIS A 329 -19.79 -2.03 -0.95
CA HIS A 329 -20.15 -2.18 -2.36
C HIS A 329 -21.27 -3.22 -2.49
N TYR A 330 -21.99 -3.17 -3.60
CA TYR A 330 -22.97 -4.17 -3.98
C TYR A 330 -22.56 -4.84 -5.29
N SER A 331 -23.00 -6.08 -5.48
CA SER A 331 -23.07 -6.70 -6.80
C SER A 331 -24.44 -7.34 -7.00
N ALA A 332 -24.95 -7.27 -8.22
CA ALA A 332 -26.26 -7.78 -8.59
C ALA A 332 -26.18 -8.64 -9.84
N LEU A 333 -26.97 -9.72 -9.86
CA LEU A 333 -27.19 -10.57 -11.02
C LEU A 333 -28.44 -10.10 -11.76
N LEU A 334 -28.31 -9.95 -13.07
CA LEU A 334 -29.37 -9.54 -13.97
C LEU A 334 -30.05 -10.76 -14.61
N GLU A 335 -31.28 -10.59 -15.06
CA GLU A 335 -32.08 -11.63 -15.73
C GLU A 335 -31.43 -12.16 -17.02
N ASN A 336 -30.62 -11.33 -17.69
CA ASN A 336 -29.84 -11.73 -18.86
C ASN A 336 -28.54 -12.50 -18.53
N GLY A 337 -28.27 -12.81 -17.25
CA GLY A 337 -27.09 -13.52 -16.78
C GLY A 337 -25.86 -12.64 -16.52
N ASN A 338 -25.93 -11.33 -16.80
CA ASN A 338 -24.83 -10.41 -16.51
C ASN A 338 -24.80 -10.00 -15.04
N VAL A 339 -23.62 -9.57 -14.58
CA VAL A 339 -23.40 -9.03 -13.24
C VAL A 339 -23.02 -7.55 -13.34
N VAL A 340 -23.51 -6.76 -12.39
CA VAL A 340 -23.12 -5.37 -12.19
C VAL A 340 -22.66 -5.16 -10.75
N SER A 341 -21.57 -4.40 -10.57
CA SER A 341 -21.03 -4.05 -9.24
C SER A 341 -20.83 -2.54 -9.12
N TRP A 342 -21.09 -1.97 -7.94
CA TRP A 342 -20.95 -0.53 -7.67
C TRP A 342 -20.72 -0.23 -6.19
N GLY A 343 -20.38 1.02 -5.86
CA GLY A 343 -20.00 1.47 -4.52
C GLY A 343 -18.49 1.63 -4.36
N ASN A 344 -17.95 1.33 -3.17
CA ASN A 344 -16.51 1.50 -2.91
C ASN A 344 -15.67 0.60 -3.83
N ASN A 345 -14.58 1.15 -4.35
CA ASN A 345 -13.74 0.46 -5.32
C ASN A 345 -12.24 0.55 -5.00
N ASP A 346 -11.87 0.78 -3.75
CA ASP A 346 -10.47 0.96 -3.34
C ASP A 346 -9.59 -0.26 -3.68
N TYR A 347 -10.20 -1.45 -3.77
CA TYR A 347 -9.55 -2.72 -4.10
C TYR A 347 -10.09 -3.39 -5.38
N ASN A 348 -10.74 -2.62 -6.27
CA ASN A 348 -11.39 -3.10 -7.50
C ASN A 348 -12.63 -3.99 -7.29
N GLN A 349 -13.21 -4.00 -6.10
CA GLN A 349 -14.36 -4.85 -5.76
C GLN A 349 -15.68 -4.40 -6.40
N ALA A 350 -15.78 -3.14 -6.83
CA ALA A 350 -16.89 -2.64 -7.62
C ALA A 350 -16.63 -2.69 -9.14
N LYS A 351 -15.54 -3.32 -9.58
CA LYS A 351 -15.16 -3.40 -11.00
C LYS A 351 -15.27 -4.83 -11.54
N ALA A 352 -16.52 -5.25 -11.80
CA ALA A 352 -16.82 -6.54 -12.40
C ALA A 352 -16.10 -6.71 -13.77
N PRO A 353 -15.47 -7.87 -14.07
CA PRO A 353 -14.78 -8.11 -15.33
C PRO A 353 -15.73 -8.27 -16.52
N ALA A 354 -15.22 -7.98 -17.73
CA ALA A 354 -16.00 -8.09 -18.98
C ALA A 354 -16.67 -9.46 -19.20
N GLN A 355 -16.05 -10.53 -18.68
CA GLN A 355 -16.58 -11.90 -18.76
C GLN A 355 -17.95 -12.07 -18.09
N VAL A 356 -18.27 -11.24 -17.09
CA VAL A 356 -19.54 -11.30 -16.37
C VAL A 356 -20.43 -10.09 -16.66
N THR A 357 -19.91 -9.01 -17.23
CA THR A 357 -20.73 -7.81 -17.54
C THR A 357 -21.30 -7.82 -18.97
N SER A 358 -20.87 -8.73 -19.85
CA SER A 358 -21.29 -8.74 -21.26
C SER A 358 -21.34 -10.16 -21.84
N GLY A 359 -22.52 -10.78 -21.77
CA GLY A 359 -22.73 -12.17 -22.18
C GLY A 359 -22.31 -13.16 -21.10
N GLY A 360 -22.29 -12.73 -19.84
CA GLY A 360 -22.11 -13.62 -18.70
C GLY A 360 -23.30 -14.56 -18.66
N ASN A 361 -23.05 -15.86 -18.69
CA ASN A 361 -24.06 -16.85 -18.31
C ASN A 361 -23.84 -17.14 -16.82
N VAL A 362 -23.95 -16.13 -15.95
CA VAL A 362 -23.69 -16.29 -14.53
C VAL A 362 -24.88 -17.02 -13.90
N LYS A 363 -24.58 -18.19 -13.33
CA LYS A 363 -25.52 -19.04 -12.60
C LYS A 363 -25.63 -18.60 -11.15
N GLU A 364 -24.49 -18.34 -10.50
CA GLU A 364 -24.42 -18.05 -9.07
C GLU A 364 -23.43 -16.92 -8.80
N LEU A 365 -23.77 -16.07 -7.84
CA LEU A 365 -22.99 -14.91 -7.44
C LEU A 365 -22.73 -14.98 -5.94
N TYR A 366 -21.46 -14.80 -5.55
CA TYR A 366 -21.02 -14.74 -4.16
C TYR A 366 -20.21 -13.45 -3.93
N VAL A 367 -20.67 -12.62 -3.01
CA VAL A 367 -20.05 -11.34 -2.67
C VAL A 367 -19.48 -11.39 -1.26
N GLY A 368 -18.18 -11.10 -1.15
CA GLY A 368 -17.47 -10.96 0.12
C GLY A 368 -17.24 -9.52 0.52
N ASN A 369 -16.51 -9.35 1.62
CA ASN A 369 -16.08 -8.02 2.08
C ASN A 369 -15.32 -7.28 0.96
N PHE A 370 -14.36 -7.95 0.31
CA PHE A 370 -13.55 -7.34 -0.74
C PHE A 370 -13.36 -8.23 -1.98
N GLN A 371 -13.70 -9.51 -1.92
CA GLN A 371 -13.54 -10.48 -3.00
C GLN A 371 -14.92 -10.95 -3.46
N ASN A 372 -15.13 -10.99 -4.77
CA ASN A 372 -16.37 -11.45 -5.37
C ASN A 372 -16.09 -12.60 -6.33
N TYR A 373 -17.06 -13.50 -6.45
CA TYR A 373 -16.98 -14.71 -7.24
C TYR A 373 -18.28 -14.89 -8.02
N ALA A 374 -18.19 -15.24 -9.29
CA ALA A 374 -19.31 -15.62 -10.12
C ALA A 374 -19.05 -17.00 -10.69
N ILE A 375 -20.04 -17.89 -10.63
CA ILE A 375 -20.01 -19.22 -11.25
C ILE A 375 -20.84 -19.15 -12.52
N LEU A 376 -20.26 -19.55 -13.64
CA LEU A 376 -20.91 -19.57 -14.94
C LEU A 376 -21.67 -20.90 -15.14
N GLU A 377 -22.65 -20.91 -16.03
CA GLU A 377 -23.44 -22.11 -16.39
C GLU A 377 -22.58 -23.28 -16.89
N ASN A 378 -21.39 -22.99 -17.46
CA ASN A 378 -20.42 -24.02 -17.89
C ASN A 378 -19.55 -24.57 -16.74
N GLY A 379 -19.74 -24.09 -15.50
CA GLY A 379 -18.96 -24.46 -14.31
C GLY A 379 -17.64 -23.69 -14.13
N GLU A 380 -17.27 -22.79 -15.06
CA GLU A 380 -16.14 -21.90 -14.86
C GLU A 380 -16.45 -20.82 -13.81
N HIS A 381 -15.41 -20.24 -13.21
CA HIS A 381 -15.57 -19.18 -12.23
C HIS A 381 -14.81 -17.92 -12.65
N VAL A 382 -15.35 -16.76 -12.27
CA VAL A 382 -14.74 -15.45 -12.49
C VAL A 382 -14.64 -14.74 -11.14
N THR A 383 -13.50 -14.13 -10.86
CA THR A 383 -13.23 -13.45 -9.58
C THR A 383 -12.79 -12.00 -9.79
N TRP A 384 -13.19 -11.10 -8.90
CA TRP A 384 -12.69 -9.72 -8.87
C TRP A 384 -12.68 -9.13 -7.47
N GLY A 385 -11.95 -8.02 -7.30
CA GLY A 385 -11.72 -7.39 -6.01
C GLY A 385 -10.30 -7.59 -5.47
N LEU A 386 -10.18 -7.70 -4.14
CA LEU A 386 -8.89 -7.70 -3.45
C LEU A 386 -8.13 -9.02 -3.65
N SER A 387 -7.07 -8.98 -4.47
CA SER A 387 -6.20 -10.16 -4.71
C SER A 387 -5.19 -10.44 -3.59
N GLY A 388 -4.83 -9.42 -2.81
CA GLY A 388 -3.78 -9.45 -1.79
C GLY A 388 -2.94 -8.17 -1.80
N PHE A 389 -1.97 -8.12 -0.90
CA PHE A 389 -1.05 -6.99 -0.75
C PHE A 389 0.38 -7.45 -1.08
N PRO A 390 1.01 -6.95 -2.16
CA PRO A 390 2.33 -7.43 -2.57
C PRO A 390 3.42 -7.31 -1.49
N LEU A 391 3.38 -6.26 -0.67
CA LEU A 391 4.31 -6.04 0.45
C LEU A 391 3.60 -6.06 1.83
N GLY A 392 2.37 -6.57 1.88
CA GLY A 392 1.55 -6.62 3.10
C GLY A 392 0.98 -5.28 3.54
N THR A 393 0.33 -5.26 4.70
CA THR A 393 -0.28 -4.06 5.31
C THR A 393 0.34 -3.69 6.66
N ASP A 394 0.08 -2.45 7.10
CA ASP A 394 0.46 -1.98 8.43
C ASP A 394 -0.64 -2.18 9.50
N ASN A 395 -0.43 -1.57 10.67
CA ASN A 395 -1.34 -1.65 11.83
C ASN A 395 -2.66 -0.88 11.65
N PHE A 396 -2.84 -0.22 10.52
CA PHE A 396 -4.08 0.47 10.14
C PHE A 396 -4.69 -0.13 8.87
N GLY A 397 -4.13 -1.23 8.37
CA GLY A 397 -4.60 -1.92 7.16
C GLY A 397 -4.25 -1.22 5.85
N ARG A 398 -3.28 -0.30 5.88
CA ARG A 398 -2.83 0.45 4.69
C ARG A 398 -1.78 -0.35 3.93
N ASP A 399 -1.81 -0.25 2.60
CA ASP A 399 -0.86 -0.95 1.72
C ASP A 399 0.59 -0.46 1.92
N MET A 400 1.50 -1.38 2.29
CA MET A 400 2.90 -1.06 2.49
C MET A 400 3.64 -0.72 1.21
N LEU A 401 3.25 -1.27 0.06
CA LEU A 401 3.85 -0.92 -1.22
C LEU A 401 3.60 0.55 -1.56
N VAL A 402 2.34 0.99 -1.46
CA VAL A 402 1.94 2.38 -1.69
C VAL A 402 2.71 3.32 -0.77
N ARG A 403 2.81 2.96 0.53
CA ARG A 403 3.51 3.80 1.52
C ARG A 403 5.02 3.83 1.32
N ILE A 404 5.67 2.73 0.91
CA ILE A 404 7.11 2.70 0.62
C ILE A 404 7.45 3.56 -0.60
N ILE A 405 6.66 3.48 -1.67
CA ILE A 405 6.87 4.27 -2.89
C ILE A 405 6.72 5.76 -2.60
N ASN A 406 5.61 6.15 -1.97
CA ASN A 406 5.35 7.54 -1.64
C ASN A 406 6.29 8.07 -0.54
N GLY A 407 6.66 7.22 0.42
CA GLY A 407 7.59 7.59 1.48
C GLY A 407 9.02 7.81 0.99
N GLY A 408 9.46 7.03 0.00
CA GLY A 408 10.75 7.27 -0.65
C GLY A 408 10.81 8.64 -1.32
N ARG A 409 9.69 9.11 -1.90
CA ARG A 409 9.64 10.42 -2.57
C ARG A 409 9.88 11.53 -1.58
N VAL A 410 9.26 11.42 -0.40
CA VAL A 410 9.41 12.40 0.67
C VAL A 410 10.85 12.37 1.22
N THR A 411 11.38 11.20 1.57
CA THR A 411 12.76 11.06 2.10
C THR A 411 13.81 11.60 1.12
N MET A 412 13.69 11.28 -0.18
CA MET A 412 14.61 11.80 -1.21
C MET A 412 14.47 13.31 -1.41
N LEU A 413 13.24 13.84 -1.44
CA LEU A 413 13.01 15.28 -1.61
C LEU A 413 13.62 16.08 -0.45
N VAL A 414 13.41 15.61 0.79
CA VAL A 414 13.94 16.27 1.98
C VAL A 414 15.46 16.30 1.96
N GLY A 415 16.09 15.16 1.69
CA GLY A 415 17.56 15.07 1.60
C GLY A 415 18.11 15.98 0.51
N ALA A 416 17.49 15.99 -0.68
CA ALA A 416 17.98 16.76 -1.83
C ALA A 416 17.90 18.27 -1.57
N ILE A 417 16.78 18.75 -1.05
CA ILE A 417 16.59 20.17 -0.73
C ILE A 417 17.56 20.60 0.38
N ALA A 418 17.71 19.79 1.42
CA ALA A 418 18.65 20.07 2.51
C ALA A 418 20.09 20.22 2.01
N VAL A 419 20.55 19.32 1.14
CA VAL A 419 21.90 19.42 0.53
C VAL A 419 22.04 20.64 -0.35
N VAL A 420 21.03 20.99 -1.15
CA VAL A 420 21.08 22.19 -1.98
C VAL A 420 21.22 23.44 -1.12
N ILE A 421 20.44 23.56 -0.04
CA ILE A 421 20.54 24.68 0.91
C ILE A 421 21.94 24.71 1.54
N ALA A 422 22.41 23.58 2.07
CA ALA A 422 23.71 23.46 2.72
C ALA A 422 24.86 23.83 1.76
N THR A 423 24.77 23.40 0.51
CA THR A 423 25.77 23.66 -0.53
C THR A 423 25.79 25.13 -0.91
N ILE A 424 24.63 25.78 -1.09
CA ILE A 424 24.57 27.21 -1.41
C ILE A 424 25.24 28.03 -0.30
N ILE A 425 24.90 27.75 0.97
CA ILE A 425 25.49 28.45 2.12
C ILE A 425 27.00 28.16 2.19
N GLY A 426 27.39 26.90 2.05
CA GLY A 426 28.79 26.46 2.12
C GLY A 426 29.66 27.05 1.01
N VAL A 427 29.16 27.13 -0.22
CA VAL A 427 29.87 27.72 -1.36
C VAL A 427 30.05 29.22 -1.18
N ILE A 428 29.00 29.93 -0.74
CA ILE A 428 29.07 31.38 -0.52
C ILE A 428 30.05 31.68 0.61
N LEU A 429 29.85 31.11 1.80
CA LEU A 429 30.65 31.43 2.98
C LEU A 429 32.08 30.89 2.85
N GLY A 430 32.25 29.66 2.37
CA GLY A 430 33.56 29.05 2.15
C GLY A 430 34.34 29.76 1.04
N GLY A 431 33.66 30.15 -0.04
CA GLY A 431 34.28 30.89 -1.14
C GLY A 431 34.77 32.27 -0.72
N LEU A 432 33.97 33.00 0.06
CA LEU A 432 34.37 34.29 0.65
C LEU A 432 35.56 34.13 1.60
N ALA A 433 35.51 33.14 2.51
CA ALA A 433 36.58 32.86 3.45
C ALA A 433 37.90 32.49 2.73
N GLY A 434 37.83 31.58 1.76
CA GLY A 434 39.01 31.10 1.02
C GLY A 434 39.60 32.14 0.07
N TYR A 435 38.77 32.94 -0.60
CA TYR A 435 39.23 33.95 -1.55
C TYR A 435 39.82 35.18 -0.85
N PHE A 436 39.12 35.76 0.12
CA PHE A 436 39.56 37.00 0.77
C PHE A 436 40.59 36.77 1.88
N GLY A 437 40.53 35.64 2.59
CA GLY A 437 41.41 35.37 3.73
C GLY A 437 41.26 36.38 4.88
N GLY A 438 42.24 36.39 5.79
CA GLY A 438 42.35 37.38 6.87
C GLY A 438 41.12 37.43 7.79
N THR A 439 40.61 38.63 8.06
CA THR A 439 39.49 38.84 9.00
C THR A 439 38.19 38.18 8.53
N VAL A 440 37.90 38.18 7.21
CA VAL A 440 36.70 37.55 6.65
C VAL A 440 36.70 36.06 6.93
N ASP A 441 37.85 35.42 6.70
CA ASP A 441 38.06 34.01 7.00
C ASP A 441 37.86 33.72 8.49
N ILE A 442 38.52 34.48 9.37
CA ILE A 442 38.42 34.30 10.83
C ILE A 442 36.95 34.38 11.29
N VAL A 443 36.20 35.41 10.87
CA VAL A 443 34.80 35.59 11.29
C VAL A 443 33.92 34.42 10.83
N ILE A 444 34.03 34.03 9.55
CA ILE A 444 33.23 32.95 8.98
C ILE A 444 33.57 31.61 9.65
N MET A 445 34.85 31.34 9.88
CA MET A 445 35.28 30.11 10.56
C MET A 445 34.82 30.06 12.02
N ARG A 446 34.82 31.19 12.74
CA ARG A 446 34.28 31.25 14.11
C ARG A 446 32.79 30.93 14.15
N ILE A 447 32.00 31.49 13.24
CA ILE A 447 30.58 31.13 13.12
C ILE A 447 30.41 29.64 12.78
N SER A 448 31.22 29.14 11.85
CA SER A 448 31.20 27.73 11.45
C SER A 448 31.57 26.78 12.59
N GLU A 449 32.51 27.17 13.47
CA GLU A 449 32.89 26.43 14.67
C GLU A 449 31.76 26.40 15.69
N VAL A 450 31.06 27.53 15.91
CA VAL A 450 29.89 27.59 16.80
C VAL A 450 28.79 26.65 16.31
N VAL A 451 28.45 26.70 15.02
CA VAL A 451 27.42 25.82 14.44
C VAL A 451 27.87 24.36 14.46
N GLY A 452 29.11 24.08 14.07
CA GLY A 452 29.66 22.72 14.05
C GLY A 452 29.87 22.10 15.44
N GLY A 453 29.90 22.91 16.50
CA GLY A 453 29.93 22.46 17.88
C GLY A 453 28.57 22.04 18.44
N LEU A 454 27.46 22.35 17.75
CA LEU A 454 26.13 21.94 18.18
C LEU A 454 25.91 20.44 17.94
N PRO A 455 25.38 19.70 18.92
CA PRO A 455 25.01 18.31 18.71
C PRO A 455 23.81 18.24 17.76
N PHE A 456 24.06 17.82 16.52
CA PHE A 456 23.11 17.91 15.41
C PHE A 456 21.75 17.29 15.72
N ILE A 457 21.73 16.00 16.11
CA ILE A 457 20.49 15.26 16.35
C ILE A 457 19.71 15.87 17.53
N PRO A 458 20.28 16.07 18.73
CA PRO A 458 19.59 16.73 19.83
C PRO A 458 19.02 18.11 19.48
N PHE A 459 19.78 18.95 18.77
CA PHE A 459 19.31 20.27 18.39
C PHE A 459 18.14 20.20 17.40
N ALA A 460 18.24 19.34 16.38
CA ALA A 460 17.15 19.12 15.42
C ALA A 460 15.89 18.56 16.10
N MET A 461 16.03 17.67 17.09
CA MET A 461 14.92 17.16 17.89
C MET A 461 14.25 18.27 18.70
N ILE A 462 15.01 19.11 19.41
CA ILE A 462 14.46 20.23 20.19
C ILE A 462 13.69 21.17 19.28
N LEU A 463 14.27 21.53 18.13
CA LEU A 463 13.64 22.46 17.20
C LEU A 463 12.35 21.89 16.62
N SER A 464 12.35 20.60 16.25
CA SER A 464 11.11 19.95 15.82
C SER A 464 10.09 19.77 16.94
N ALA A 465 10.50 19.59 18.19
CA ALA A 465 9.58 19.42 19.32
C ALA A 465 8.90 20.74 19.69
N VAL A 466 9.67 21.83 19.75
CA VAL A 466 9.20 23.16 20.16
C VAL A 466 8.34 23.81 19.08
N ILE A 467 8.77 23.71 17.81
CA ILE A 467 8.09 24.38 16.70
C ILE A 467 7.05 23.45 16.04
N GLY A 468 7.37 22.16 15.90
CA GLY A 468 6.61 21.24 15.06
C GLY A 468 5.23 20.84 15.58
N SER A 469 4.89 21.10 16.84
CA SER A 469 3.56 20.82 17.40
C SER A 469 2.47 21.81 16.95
N ARG A 470 2.85 22.99 16.45
CA ARG A 470 1.94 24.05 16.01
C ARG A 470 1.77 24.13 14.50
N LEU A 471 2.44 23.25 13.76
CA LEU A 471 2.56 23.31 12.30
C LEU A 471 1.80 22.19 11.62
N ASP A 472 1.24 22.48 10.45
CA ASP A 472 0.70 21.48 9.53
C ASP A 472 1.79 20.47 9.11
N PRO A 473 1.47 19.19 8.80
CA PRO A 473 2.47 18.21 8.36
C PRO A 473 3.37 18.69 7.22
N THR A 474 2.82 19.46 6.28
CA THR A 474 3.58 20.02 5.14
C THR A 474 4.57 21.08 5.60
N GLN A 475 4.13 21.97 6.50
CA GLN A 475 4.98 23.01 7.07
C GLN A 475 6.10 22.40 7.93
N ARG A 476 5.79 21.34 8.67
CA ARG A 476 6.79 20.60 9.44
C ARG A 476 7.83 19.92 8.55
N MET A 477 7.42 19.38 7.41
CA MET A 477 8.35 18.86 6.40
C MET A 477 9.30 19.97 5.89
N TYR A 478 8.79 21.16 5.55
CA TYR A 478 9.63 22.28 5.12
C TYR A 478 10.58 22.76 6.22
N LEU A 479 10.11 22.80 7.47
CA LEU A 479 10.96 23.12 8.61
C LEU A 479 12.15 22.14 8.68
N ILE A 480 11.90 20.83 8.59
CA ILE A 480 12.97 19.82 8.62
C ILE A 480 13.96 20.04 7.47
N MET A 481 13.49 20.30 6.24
CA MET A 481 14.37 20.60 5.10
C MET A 481 15.31 21.79 5.37
N ILE A 482 14.76 22.88 5.89
CA ILE A 482 15.50 24.10 6.20
C ILE A 482 16.50 23.86 7.33
N VAL A 483 16.08 23.18 8.40
CA VAL A 483 16.90 22.88 9.57
C VAL A 483 18.07 21.98 9.19
N LEU A 484 17.82 20.91 8.44
CA LEU A 484 18.89 20.04 7.95
C LEU A 484 19.87 20.82 7.06
N GLY A 485 19.39 21.69 6.17
CA GLY A 485 20.26 22.50 5.32
C GLY A 485 21.12 23.52 6.08
N ILE A 486 20.51 24.29 6.99
CA ILE A 486 21.18 25.33 7.78
C ILE A 486 22.16 24.77 8.81
N LEU A 487 22.02 23.51 9.23
CA LEU A 487 22.94 22.89 10.18
C LEU A 487 24.07 22.10 9.49
N SER A 488 23.93 21.75 8.21
CA SER A 488 24.87 20.86 7.51
C SER A 488 25.94 21.57 6.66
N TRP A 489 25.84 22.88 6.44
CA TRP A 489 26.72 23.62 5.51
C TRP A 489 28.20 23.72 5.96
N VAL A 490 28.49 23.50 7.25
CA VAL A 490 29.83 23.72 7.83
C VAL A 490 30.90 22.85 7.16
N GLY A 491 30.58 21.58 6.86
CA GLY A 491 31.49 20.67 6.17
C GLY A 491 31.85 21.18 4.78
N THR A 492 30.83 21.50 3.99
CA THR A 492 30.98 22.05 2.64
C THR A 492 31.72 23.39 2.65
N CYS A 493 31.45 24.27 3.61
CA CYS A 493 32.17 25.55 3.77
C CYS A 493 33.67 25.35 3.96
N ARG A 494 34.08 24.44 4.83
CA ARG A 494 35.49 24.14 5.06
C ARG A 494 36.17 23.56 3.82
N LEU A 495 35.48 22.67 3.11
CA LEU A 495 35.96 22.10 1.85
C LEU A 495 36.15 23.20 0.79
N VAL A 496 35.12 24.03 0.57
CA VAL A 496 35.17 25.12 -0.42
C VAL A 496 36.25 26.12 -0.05
N ARG A 497 36.37 26.51 1.23
CA ARG A 497 37.43 27.41 1.71
C ARG A 497 38.82 26.90 1.33
N ALA A 498 39.11 25.63 1.62
CA ALA A 498 40.41 25.03 1.30
C ALA A 498 40.69 25.04 -0.20
N GLN A 499 39.68 24.70 -1.01
CA GLN A 499 39.81 24.68 -2.47
C GLN A 499 39.97 26.08 -3.07
N PHE A 500 39.19 27.05 -2.60
CA PHE A 500 39.29 28.44 -3.03
C PHE A 500 40.63 29.06 -2.66
N PHE A 501 41.15 28.75 -1.46
CA PHE A 501 42.49 29.17 -1.05
C PHE A 501 43.56 28.62 -2.00
N ALA A 502 43.51 27.32 -2.32
CA ALA A 502 44.46 26.70 -3.25
C ALA A 502 44.36 27.25 -4.68
N GLN A 503 43.13 27.44 -5.19
CA GLN A 503 42.90 27.94 -6.54
C GLN A 503 43.28 29.43 -6.70
N ARG A 504 43.15 30.22 -5.64
CA ARG A 504 43.50 31.66 -5.65
C ARG A 504 44.99 31.89 -5.94
N GLU A 505 45.86 30.97 -5.53
CA GLU A 505 47.32 31.06 -5.72
C GLU A 505 47.79 30.57 -7.10
N MET A 506 46.88 30.11 -7.97
CA MET A 506 47.21 29.62 -9.31
C MET A 506 47.46 30.74 -10.31
N GLU A 507 48.35 30.49 -11.29
CA GLU A 507 48.78 31.47 -12.28
C GLU A 507 47.63 32.09 -13.10
N TYR A 508 46.59 31.31 -13.42
CA TYR A 508 45.44 31.81 -14.17
C TYR A 508 44.63 32.86 -13.38
N VAL A 509 44.60 32.78 -12.05
CA VAL A 509 43.95 33.78 -11.19
C VAL A 509 44.80 35.05 -11.13
N THR A 510 46.11 34.90 -10.99
CA THR A 510 47.06 36.03 -11.02
C THR A 510 46.98 36.78 -12.35
N ALA A 511 46.93 36.06 -13.47
CA ALA A 511 46.75 36.64 -14.80
C ALA A 511 45.39 37.35 -14.94
N ALA A 512 44.29 36.75 -14.45
CA ALA A 512 42.97 37.36 -14.46
C ALA A 512 42.92 38.68 -13.66
N LYS A 513 43.58 38.72 -12.49
CA LYS A 513 43.73 39.95 -11.69
C LYS A 513 44.55 41.01 -12.41
N ALA A 514 45.66 40.62 -13.05
CA ALA A 514 46.49 41.53 -13.84
C ALA A 514 45.74 42.14 -15.05
N MET A 515 44.79 41.40 -15.62
CA MET A 515 43.89 41.88 -16.68
C MET A 515 42.73 42.77 -16.16
N GLY A 516 42.67 43.07 -14.87
CA GLY A 516 41.64 43.95 -14.29
C GLY A 516 40.24 43.33 -14.20
N ILE A 517 40.12 41.99 -14.26
CA ILE A 517 38.84 41.30 -14.12
C ILE A 517 38.33 41.49 -12.68
N ARG A 518 37.04 41.84 -12.54
CA ARG A 518 36.39 42.03 -11.22
C ARG A 518 36.47 40.75 -10.38
N GLU A 519 36.75 40.88 -9.09
CA GLU A 519 36.94 39.73 -8.19
C GLU A 519 35.75 38.77 -8.12
N GLY A 520 34.52 39.29 -8.15
CA GLY A 520 33.32 38.44 -8.23
C GLY A 520 33.27 37.60 -9.52
N ALA A 521 33.74 38.15 -10.64
CA ALA A 521 33.84 37.39 -11.88
C ALA A 521 34.94 36.31 -11.78
N ILE A 522 36.07 36.60 -11.13
CA ILE A 522 37.13 35.63 -10.83
C ILE A 522 36.57 34.46 -10.00
N ILE A 523 35.84 34.76 -8.93
CA ILE A 523 35.21 33.76 -8.06
C ILE A 523 34.23 32.87 -8.83
N PHE A 524 33.23 33.45 -9.50
CA PHE A 524 32.12 32.67 -10.06
C PHE A 524 32.40 32.08 -11.45
N ARG A 525 33.27 32.69 -12.26
CA ARG A 525 33.55 32.23 -13.63
C ARG A 525 34.86 31.48 -13.79
N HIS A 526 35.80 31.62 -12.85
CA HIS A 526 37.11 30.97 -12.96
C HIS A 526 37.34 29.97 -11.84
N ILE A 527 37.19 30.36 -10.57
CA ILE A 527 37.50 29.48 -9.43
C ILE A 527 36.38 28.44 -9.18
N LEU A 528 35.13 28.89 -9.08
CA LEU A 528 34.00 28.01 -8.75
C LEU A 528 33.84 26.84 -9.75
N PRO A 529 33.93 27.04 -11.08
CA PRO A 529 33.89 25.94 -12.03
C PRO A 529 35.00 24.89 -11.83
N ASN A 530 36.20 25.33 -11.42
CA ASN A 530 37.34 24.43 -11.20
C ASN A 530 37.19 23.56 -9.96
N VAL A 531 36.45 24.02 -8.94
CA VAL A 531 36.20 23.25 -7.70
C VAL A 531 34.88 22.49 -7.73
N PHE A 532 34.05 22.71 -8.77
CA PHE A 532 32.71 22.15 -8.87
C PHE A 532 32.71 20.61 -8.87
N SER A 533 33.73 19.99 -9.48
CA SER A 533 33.88 18.54 -9.51
C SER A 533 33.99 17.94 -8.11
N LEU A 534 34.80 18.55 -7.22
CA LEU A 534 34.92 18.14 -5.82
C LEU A 534 33.65 18.43 -5.01
N LEU A 535 32.97 19.53 -5.32
CA LEU A 535 31.67 19.84 -4.74
C LEU A 535 30.62 18.77 -5.08
N LEU A 536 30.56 18.29 -6.32
CA LEU A 536 29.63 17.24 -6.73
C LEU A 536 29.81 15.94 -5.94
N VAL A 537 31.06 15.56 -5.65
CA VAL A 537 31.34 14.41 -4.78
C VAL A 537 30.82 14.63 -3.37
N SER A 538 31.12 15.78 -2.76
CA SER A 538 30.62 16.12 -1.42
C SER A 538 29.10 16.08 -1.40
N MET A 539 28.45 16.76 -2.34
CA MET A 539 26.98 16.82 -2.44
C MET A 539 26.34 15.43 -2.53
N THR A 540 26.96 14.50 -3.25
CA THR A 540 26.44 13.13 -3.38
C THR A 540 26.50 12.38 -2.05
N LEU A 541 27.61 12.47 -1.31
CA LEU A 541 27.77 11.85 0.00
C LEU A 541 26.90 12.53 1.08
N ASP A 542 26.80 13.86 1.01
CA ASP A 542 25.97 14.67 1.88
C ASP A 542 24.49 14.33 1.67
N PHE A 543 24.08 13.96 0.45
CA PHE A 543 22.72 13.53 0.14
C PHE A 543 22.35 12.23 0.86
N ALA A 544 23.22 11.22 0.81
CA ALA A 544 23.03 9.99 1.56
C ALA A 544 22.95 10.25 3.07
N THR A 545 23.85 11.08 3.59
CA THR A 545 23.91 11.44 5.01
C THR A 545 22.66 12.21 5.45
N SER A 546 22.18 13.13 4.64
CA SER A 546 20.97 13.92 4.90
C SER A 546 19.72 13.04 4.96
N MET A 547 19.59 12.09 4.02
CA MET A 547 18.50 11.10 4.04
C MET A 547 18.53 10.24 5.30
N LEU A 548 19.71 9.73 5.71
CA LEU A 548 19.88 8.98 6.96
C LEU A 548 19.49 9.81 8.19
N THR A 549 19.84 11.09 8.18
CA THR A 549 19.58 12.00 9.29
C THR A 549 18.08 12.33 9.41
N GLU A 550 17.41 12.66 8.30
CA GLU A 550 15.95 12.81 8.26
C GLU A 550 15.27 11.54 8.77
N SER A 551 15.68 10.38 8.25
CA SER A 551 15.07 9.12 8.60
C SER A 551 15.31 8.75 10.06
N THR A 552 16.45 9.12 10.64
CA THR A 552 16.72 8.98 12.08
C THR A 552 15.77 9.84 12.91
N LEU A 553 15.56 11.11 12.53
CA LEU A 553 14.61 11.98 13.21
C LEU A 553 13.18 11.43 13.12
N SER A 554 12.77 10.98 11.92
CA SER A 554 11.46 10.36 11.67
C SER A 554 11.27 9.06 12.47
N TYR A 555 12.31 8.23 12.56
CA TYR A 555 12.33 7.01 13.38
C TYR A 555 12.17 7.30 14.88
N LEU A 556 12.80 8.38 15.37
CA LEU A 556 12.71 8.84 16.76
C LEU A 556 11.41 9.61 17.06
N GLY A 557 10.53 9.81 16.06
CA GLY A 557 9.26 10.54 16.22
C GLY A 557 9.36 12.07 16.11
N PHE A 558 10.55 12.60 15.84
CA PHE A 558 10.80 14.03 15.66
C PHE A 558 10.79 14.47 14.19
N GLY A 559 10.76 13.54 13.23
CA GLY A 559 10.69 13.87 11.81
C GLY A 559 9.29 14.20 11.32
N ILE A 560 8.96 13.72 10.11
CA ILE A 560 7.67 14.00 9.48
C ILE A 560 6.57 13.17 10.15
N PRO A 561 5.49 13.80 10.64
CA PRO A 561 4.46 13.11 11.39
C PRO A 561 3.63 12.19 10.48
N LEU A 562 3.11 11.10 11.07
CA LEU A 562 2.05 10.30 10.45
C LEU A 562 0.81 11.19 10.19
N PRO A 563 -0.02 10.91 9.16
CA PRO A 563 -0.04 9.71 8.30
C PRO A 563 0.94 9.71 7.12
N THR A 564 1.60 10.84 6.81
CA THR A 564 2.53 10.97 5.68
C THR A 564 3.70 9.98 5.83
N PRO A 565 3.89 9.04 4.88
CA PRO A 565 4.97 8.07 4.98
C PRO A 565 6.33 8.73 4.65
N THR A 566 7.37 8.26 5.33
CA THR A 566 8.79 8.42 4.97
C THR A 566 9.48 7.09 5.20
N TRP A 567 10.61 6.81 4.55
CA TRP A 567 11.32 5.57 4.84
C TRP A 567 11.72 5.47 6.32
N GLY A 568 12.10 6.59 6.95
CA GLY A 568 12.38 6.65 8.37
C GLY A 568 11.17 6.32 9.27
N ASN A 569 10.01 6.92 9.03
CA ASN A 569 8.86 6.70 9.90
C ASN A 569 8.21 5.32 9.71
N LEU A 570 8.38 4.69 8.53
CA LEU A 570 7.97 3.31 8.31
C LEU A 570 8.77 2.32 9.18
N LEU A 571 10.01 2.67 9.52
CA LEU A 571 10.87 1.85 10.37
C LEU A 571 10.55 1.96 11.87
N THR A 572 9.74 2.93 12.29
CA THR A 572 9.36 3.11 13.72
C THR A 572 8.80 1.85 14.36
N GLY A 573 8.09 1.02 13.57
CA GLY A 573 7.54 -0.25 14.01
C GLY A 573 8.61 -1.24 14.51
N ALA A 574 9.86 -1.12 14.09
CA ALA A 574 10.96 -1.96 14.56
C ALA A 574 11.26 -1.77 16.06
N ASN A 575 10.81 -0.69 16.70
CA ASN A 575 10.92 -0.54 18.16
C ASN A 575 9.98 -1.47 18.95
N ASN A 576 9.05 -2.16 18.30
CA ASN A 576 8.09 -3.05 18.94
C ASN A 576 8.46 -4.51 18.71
N SER A 577 8.67 -5.26 19.80
CA SER A 577 9.03 -6.68 19.78
C SER A 577 8.02 -7.54 18.99
N ILE A 578 6.72 -7.25 19.13
CA ILE A 578 5.65 -7.97 18.40
C ILE A 578 5.81 -7.76 16.89
N ILE A 579 6.13 -6.53 16.46
CA ILE A 579 6.29 -6.20 15.04
C ILE A 579 7.51 -6.92 14.45
N ILE A 580 8.63 -6.95 15.18
CA ILE A 580 9.83 -7.67 14.73
C ILE A 580 9.56 -9.17 14.56
N GLN A 581 8.85 -9.78 15.51
CA GLN A 581 8.64 -11.22 15.53
C GLN A 581 7.54 -11.68 14.57
N GLN A 582 6.42 -10.95 14.50
CA GLN A 582 5.20 -11.39 13.80
C GLN A 582 4.98 -10.70 12.46
N TYR A 583 5.42 -9.45 12.30
CA TYR A 583 5.08 -8.59 11.16
C TYR A 583 6.31 -8.08 10.43
N TRP A 584 7.22 -9.00 10.08
CA TRP A 584 8.55 -8.71 9.55
C TRP A 584 8.54 -7.81 8.30
N TRP A 585 7.55 -7.95 7.41
CA TRP A 585 7.45 -7.17 6.17
C TRP A 585 7.37 -5.66 6.43
N ARG A 586 6.81 -5.25 7.58
CA ARG A 586 6.61 -3.83 7.93
C ARG A 586 7.91 -3.08 8.15
N TRP A 587 8.99 -3.76 8.54
CA TRP A 587 10.30 -3.13 8.77
C TRP A 587 11.37 -3.59 7.77
N VAL A 588 11.33 -4.85 7.34
CA VAL A 588 12.33 -5.40 6.40
C VAL A 588 12.25 -4.70 5.05
N PHE A 589 11.07 -4.55 4.43
CA PHE A 589 10.98 -3.95 3.11
C PHE A 589 11.40 -2.47 3.09
N PRO A 590 10.93 -1.60 4.02
CA PRO A 590 11.45 -0.24 4.11
C PRO A 590 12.97 -0.21 4.38
N ALA A 591 13.49 -1.06 5.27
CA ALA A 591 14.92 -1.09 5.62
C ALA A 591 15.80 -1.49 4.44
N VAL A 592 15.40 -2.53 3.69
CA VAL A 592 16.15 -3.02 2.54
C VAL A 592 16.18 -1.99 1.41
N ILE A 593 15.03 -1.40 1.07
CA ILE A 593 14.96 -0.40 -0.01
C ILE A 593 15.74 0.86 0.38
N PHE A 594 15.58 1.32 1.63
CA PHE A 594 16.30 2.48 2.11
C PHE A 594 17.82 2.25 2.20
N GLY A 595 18.23 1.11 2.75
CA GLY A 595 19.64 0.72 2.84
C GLY A 595 20.28 0.56 1.47
N MET A 596 19.59 -0.12 0.55
CA MET A 596 20.05 -0.27 -0.84
C MET A 596 20.23 1.08 -1.53
N CYS A 597 19.26 2.00 -1.38
CA CYS A 597 19.36 3.35 -1.92
C CYS A 597 20.58 4.10 -1.38
N THR A 598 20.78 4.07 -0.06
CA THR A 598 21.90 4.74 0.61
C THR A 598 23.25 4.17 0.16
N ILE A 599 23.38 2.84 0.09
CA ILE A 599 24.60 2.19 -0.41
C ILE A 599 24.88 2.60 -1.85
N CYS A 600 23.86 2.63 -2.72
CA CYS A 600 24.03 3.01 -4.11
C CYS A 600 24.53 4.46 -4.25
N ILE A 601 23.98 5.41 -3.48
CA ILE A 601 24.44 6.80 -3.49
C ILE A 601 25.90 6.91 -3.04
N ASN A 602 26.30 6.18 -1.97
CA ASN A 602 27.69 6.18 -1.52
C ASN A 602 28.65 5.59 -2.56
N LEU A 603 28.27 4.50 -3.24
CA LEU A 603 29.05 3.93 -4.34
C LEU A 603 29.23 4.91 -5.51
N ILE A 604 28.21 5.72 -5.80
CA ILE A 604 28.30 6.80 -6.80
C ILE A 604 29.28 7.88 -6.33
N GLY A 605 29.18 8.33 -5.07
CA GLY A 605 30.08 9.32 -4.49
C GLY A 605 31.54 8.87 -4.51
N ASP A 606 31.82 7.65 -4.07
CA ASP A 606 33.17 7.07 -4.10
C ASP A 606 33.68 6.87 -5.53
N GLY A 607 32.81 6.47 -6.46
CA GLY A 607 33.15 6.38 -7.87
C GLY A 607 33.55 7.72 -8.47
N LEU A 608 32.79 8.78 -8.16
CA LEU A 608 33.08 10.14 -8.61
C LEU A 608 34.40 10.65 -7.98
N ARG A 609 34.63 10.35 -6.69
CA ARG A 609 35.88 10.71 -6.00
C ARG A 609 37.10 10.10 -6.67
N ASP A 610 37.07 8.79 -6.87
CA ASP A 610 38.21 8.07 -7.46
C ASP A 610 38.45 8.49 -8.91
N ALA A 611 37.39 8.77 -9.66
CA ALA A 611 37.50 9.21 -11.05
C ALA A 611 38.17 10.58 -11.20
N MET A 612 38.15 11.42 -10.16
CA MET A 612 38.75 12.75 -10.13
C MET A 612 40.12 12.77 -9.45
N ASP A 613 40.53 11.70 -8.76
CA ASP A 613 41.87 11.59 -8.21
C ASP A 613 42.87 11.20 -9.31
N PRO A 614 43.85 12.06 -9.67
CA PRO A 614 44.83 11.76 -10.72
C PRO A 614 45.71 10.55 -10.41
N LYS A 615 45.80 10.11 -9.14
CA LYS A 615 46.64 8.98 -8.70
C LYS A 615 45.88 7.65 -8.63
N SER A 616 44.57 7.64 -8.87
CA SER A 616 43.77 6.41 -8.78
C SER A 616 44.03 5.43 -9.92
N THR A 617 44.61 5.90 -11.04
CA THR A 617 44.89 5.10 -12.25
C THR A 617 46.24 4.38 -12.20
N GLU A 618 47.08 4.63 -11.19
CA GLU A 618 48.37 3.95 -10.97
C GLU A 618 48.27 2.75 -10.01
N ARG A 619 47.10 2.46 -9.43
CA ARG A 619 46.84 1.33 -8.53
C ARG A 619 45.85 0.35 -9.14
#